data_AF-A0A1Y5PQJ9-F1
#
_entry.id   AF-A0A1Y5PQJ9-F1
#
_cell.length_a   1.000
_cell.length_b   1.000
_cell.length_c   1.000
_cell.angle_alpha   90.00
_cell.angle_beta   90.00
_cell.angle_gamma   90.00
#
_symmetry.space_group_name_H-M   'P 1'
#
loop_
_entity.id
_entity.type
_entity.pdbx_description
1 polymer ?
#
loop_
_entity_poly.entity_id
_entity_poly.type
_entity_poly.pdbx_seq_one_letter_code
_entity_poly.pdbx_strand_id
1 'polypeptide(L)'
;MAATAADRIKANAERLRKAPTQQTVTSEAPEQSPQETPPQSTLRPPAAPVVRQKTVRRTVDLSPTAHRGLDNWQRDTADRLGLARVTGQEVLTALVDRLLADSDLAEQIVHVIAAQRP
;
A
#
# COMPACT_ATOMS: atom_id res chain seq x y z
N MET A 1 19.40 33.72 12.69
CA MET A 1 20.07 32.50 12.16
C MET A 1 19.10 31.35 12.26
N ALA A 2 18.48 30.94 11.16
CA ALA A 2 17.42 29.93 11.14
C ALA A 2 18.00 28.53 10.88
N ALA A 3 17.62 27.55 11.69
CA ALA A 3 18.04 26.16 11.56
C ALA A 3 17.43 25.50 10.32
N THR A 4 18.29 24.98 9.44
CA THR A 4 17.95 24.38 8.14
C THR A 4 17.23 23.03 8.30
N ALA A 5 16.33 22.70 7.35
CA ALA A 5 15.50 21.49 7.32
C ALA A 5 16.27 20.16 7.50
N ALA A 6 17.56 20.12 7.19
CA ALA A 6 18.45 18.98 7.41
C ALA A 6 18.60 18.62 8.91
N ASP A 7 18.51 19.61 9.81
CA ASP A 7 18.66 19.40 11.25
C ASP A 7 17.46 18.65 11.86
N ARG A 8 16.26 18.92 11.34
CA ARG A 8 15.01 18.27 11.78
C ARG A 8 14.96 16.78 11.45
N ILE A 9 15.61 16.36 10.36
CA ILE A 9 15.66 14.97 9.92
C ILE A 9 16.59 14.15 10.81
N LYS A 10 17.76 14.71 11.16
CA LYS A 10 18.73 14.04 12.04
C LYS A 10 18.20 13.90 13.48
N ALA A 11 17.46 14.90 13.97
CA ALA A 11 16.83 14.87 15.30
C ALA A 11 15.75 13.79 15.45
N ASN A 12 15.04 13.43 14.38
CA ASN A 12 14.01 12.39 14.43
C ASN A 12 14.62 10.97 14.42
N ALA A 13 15.73 10.78 13.72
CA ALA A 13 16.43 9.50 13.64
C ALA A 13 17.07 9.08 14.98
N GLU A 14 17.47 10.03 15.83
CA GLU A 14 18.10 9.71 17.11
C GLU A 14 17.09 9.33 18.21
N ARG A 15 15.85 9.84 18.13
CA ARG A 15 14.77 9.48 19.08
C ARG A 15 14.33 8.02 18.98
N LEU A 16 14.47 7.40 17.81
CA LEU A 16 14.11 5.99 17.59
C LEU A 16 15.15 4.99 18.13
N ARG A 17 16.40 5.43 18.39
CA ARG A 17 17.46 4.57 18.94
C ARG A 17 17.53 4.57 20.48
N LYS A 18 16.82 5.48 21.15
CA LYS A 18 16.92 5.71 22.61
C LYS A 18 15.62 5.45 23.37
N ALA A 19 14.60 4.84 22.76
CA ALA A 19 13.39 4.44 23.48
C ALA A 19 13.62 3.11 24.22
N PRO A 20 13.56 3.08 25.56
CA PRO A 20 13.61 1.84 26.33
C PRO A 20 12.27 1.10 26.20
N THR A 21 12.35 -0.20 25.94
CA THR A 21 11.24 -1.15 26.04
C THR A 21 10.66 -1.13 27.45
N GLN A 22 9.49 -0.51 27.61
CA GLN A 22 8.64 -0.62 28.79
C GLN A 22 7.20 -0.89 28.36
N GLN A 23 6.84 -2.17 28.33
CA GLN A 23 5.52 -2.70 28.68
C GLN A 23 5.81 -4.00 29.44
N THR A 24 5.98 -3.95 30.75
CA THR A 24 4.92 -4.01 31.78
C THR A 24 4.04 -5.24 31.62
N VAL A 25 4.46 -6.34 32.24
CA VAL A 25 3.56 -7.30 32.90
C VAL A 25 4.23 -7.75 34.20
N THR A 26 3.84 -7.13 35.31
CA THR A 26 4.05 -7.69 36.66
C THR A 26 2.67 -8.00 37.23
N SER A 27 2.40 -9.28 37.44
CA SER A 27 1.48 -9.77 38.47
C SER A 27 1.88 -11.22 38.77
N GLU A 28 2.48 -11.43 39.94
CA GLU A 28 2.58 -12.71 40.67
C GLU A 28 1.16 -13.31 40.85
N ALA A 29 0.89 -14.56 40.41
CA ALA A 29 1.06 -15.88 41.07
C ALA A 29 -0.31 -16.42 41.59
N PRO A 30 -0.59 -17.75 41.73
CA PRO A 30 0.32 -18.91 41.77
C PRO A 30 -0.08 -20.15 40.92
N GLU A 31 0.84 -21.13 40.86
CA GLU A 31 0.72 -22.58 40.61
C GLU A 31 -0.55 -23.19 39.98
N GLN A 32 -0.38 -23.87 38.84
CA GLN A 32 -0.92 -25.22 38.58
C GLN A 32 -0.27 -25.85 37.32
N SER A 33 0.57 -26.87 37.52
CA SER A 33 0.96 -27.87 36.51
C SER A 33 0.06 -29.12 36.68
N PRO A 34 0.05 -30.12 35.78
CA PRO A 34 0.12 -30.15 34.31
C PRO A 34 -1.02 -30.99 33.69
N GLN A 35 -1.54 -30.65 32.50
CA GLN A 35 -2.33 -31.60 31.70
C GLN A 35 -1.88 -31.62 30.24
N GLU A 36 -1.04 -32.61 29.93
CA GLU A 36 -0.90 -33.14 28.57
C GLU A 36 -2.26 -33.62 28.08
N THR A 37 -2.76 -33.01 27.02
CA THR A 37 -3.81 -33.61 26.16
C THR A 37 -3.23 -33.71 24.75
N PRO A 38 -3.29 -34.89 24.11
CA PRO A 38 -2.55 -35.18 22.88
C PRO A 38 -3.03 -34.34 21.69
N PRO A 39 -2.14 -34.08 20.71
CA PRO A 39 -2.47 -33.26 19.55
C PRO A 39 -3.50 -33.98 18.67
N GLN A 40 -4.72 -33.44 18.60
CA GLN A 40 -5.67 -33.83 17.57
C GLN A 40 -5.14 -33.33 16.22
N SER A 41 -4.46 -34.24 15.52
CA SER A 41 -4.07 -34.10 14.14
C SER A 41 -5.33 -34.09 13.28
N THR A 42 -5.92 -32.91 13.07
CA THR A 42 -6.89 -32.73 11.99
C THR A 42 -6.11 -32.78 10.68
N LEU A 43 -6.15 -33.93 10.02
CA LEU A 43 -5.66 -34.14 8.65
C LEU A 43 -6.25 -33.06 7.74
N ARG A 44 -5.46 -32.02 7.45
CA ARG A 44 -5.79 -31.03 6.43
C ARG A 44 -5.74 -31.74 5.08
N PRO A 45 -6.82 -31.75 4.27
CA PRO A 45 -6.76 -32.33 2.93
C PRO A 45 -5.67 -31.64 2.10
N PRO A 46 -4.97 -32.35 1.21
CA PRO A 46 -3.92 -31.78 0.39
C PRO A 46 -4.51 -30.64 -0.44
N ALA A 47 -4.12 -29.41 -0.10
CA ALA A 47 -4.53 -28.23 -0.83
C ALA A 47 -4.04 -28.37 -2.27
N ALA A 48 -4.97 -28.29 -3.23
CA ALA A 48 -4.63 -28.23 -4.64
C ALA A 48 -3.54 -27.17 -4.88
N PRO A 49 -2.59 -27.41 -5.81
CA PRO A 49 -1.53 -26.45 -6.08
C PRO A 49 -2.15 -25.14 -6.58
N VAL A 50 -2.23 -24.14 -5.70
CA VAL A 50 -2.59 -22.78 -6.08
C VAL A 50 -1.41 -22.27 -6.91
N VAL A 51 -1.59 -22.26 -8.23
CA VAL A 51 -0.64 -21.63 -9.15
C VAL A 51 -0.64 -20.15 -8.82
N ARG A 52 0.32 -19.73 -7.99
CA ARG A 52 0.46 -18.34 -7.57
C ARG A 52 0.92 -17.54 -8.79
N GLN A 53 -0.03 -16.89 -9.44
CA GLN A 53 0.28 -15.93 -10.49
C GLN A 53 1.15 -14.82 -9.89
N LYS A 54 2.29 -14.56 -10.54
CA LYS A 54 3.26 -13.57 -10.07
C LYS A 54 2.81 -12.19 -10.54
N THR A 55 2.52 -11.29 -9.59
CA THR A 55 2.22 -9.89 -9.88
C THR A 55 3.38 -9.21 -10.61
N VAL A 56 3.08 -8.55 -11.74
CA VAL A 56 4.03 -7.72 -12.48
C VAL A 56 3.82 -6.25 -12.10
N ARG A 57 4.90 -5.55 -11.77
CA ARG A 57 4.85 -4.11 -11.43
C ARG A 57 5.10 -3.25 -12.67
N ARG A 58 4.37 -2.14 -12.79
CA ARG A 58 4.58 -1.09 -13.80
C ARG A 58 4.72 0.24 -13.06
N THR A 59 5.70 1.04 -13.48
CA THR A 59 6.01 2.36 -12.88
C THR A 59 5.89 3.42 -13.98
N VAL A 60 5.43 4.62 -13.61
CA VAL A 60 5.31 5.78 -14.51
C VAL A 60 5.97 6.98 -13.84
N ASP A 61 6.81 7.67 -14.59
CA ASP A 61 7.39 8.93 -14.16
C ASP A 61 6.41 10.07 -14.44
N LEU A 62 6.05 10.80 -13.38
CA LEU A 62 5.14 11.94 -13.46
C LEU A 62 5.94 13.22 -13.23
N SER A 63 5.63 14.26 -13.99
CA SER A 63 6.12 15.61 -13.67
C SER A 63 5.57 16.05 -12.31
N PRO A 64 6.25 16.95 -11.57
CA PRO A 64 5.75 17.45 -10.29
C PRO A 64 4.33 18.04 -10.39
N THR A 65 4.02 18.70 -11.52
CA THR A 65 2.70 19.25 -11.81
C THR A 65 1.65 18.14 -11.97
N ALA A 66 1.95 17.10 -12.76
CA ALA A 66 1.04 15.97 -12.95
C ALA A 66 0.79 15.21 -11.65
N HIS A 67 1.84 15.00 -10.85
CA HIS A 67 1.72 14.36 -9.53
C HIS A 67 0.78 15.14 -8.59
N ARG A 68 0.93 16.46 -8.50
CA ARG A 68 0.03 17.28 -7.66
C ARG A 68 -1.40 17.33 -8.21
N GLY A 69 -1.56 17.36 -9.53
CA GLY A 69 -2.88 17.28 -10.17
C GLY A 69 -3.61 15.98 -9.80
N LEU A 70 -2.90 14.85 -9.83
CA LEU A 70 -3.46 13.56 -9.44
C LEU A 70 -3.84 13.51 -7.95
N ASP A 71 -2.96 13.97 -7.04
CA ASP A 71 -3.24 13.97 -5.59
C ASP A 71 -4.51 14.78 -5.26
N ASN A 72 -4.67 15.95 -5.89
CA ASN A 72 -5.86 16.78 -5.71
C ASN A 72 -7.13 16.09 -6.22
N TRP A 73 -7.07 15.50 -7.43
CA TRP A 73 -8.20 14.76 -7.99
C TRP A 73 -8.60 13.56 -7.13
N GLN A 74 -7.63 12.87 -6.51
CA GLN A 74 -7.88 11.74 -5.62
C GLN A 74 -8.58 12.16 -4.34
N ARG A 75 -8.18 13.28 -3.73
CA ARG A 75 -8.87 13.85 -2.56
C ARG A 75 -10.31 14.20 -2.88
N ASP A 76 -10.53 14.96 -3.95
CA ASP A 76 -11.87 15.35 -4.40
C ASP A 76 -12.72 14.10 -4.71
N THR A 77 -12.13 13.09 -5.35
CA THR A 77 -12.84 11.84 -5.63
C THR A 77 -13.17 11.05 -4.36
N ALA A 78 -12.27 11.02 -3.37
CA ALA A 78 -12.54 10.41 -2.07
C ALA A 78 -13.71 11.11 -1.37
N ASP A 79 -13.73 12.44 -1.38
CA ASP A 79 -14.80 13.25 -0.81
C ASP A 79 -16.14 12.96 -1.49
N ARG A 80 -16.17 12.90 -2.83
CA ARG A 80 -17.38 12.56 -3.60
C ARG A 80 -17.90 11.14 -3.31
N LEU A 81 -17.01 10.20 -3.04
CA LEU A 81 -17.36 8.80 -2.76
C LEU A 81 -17.62 8.54 -1.26
N GLY A 82 -17.40 9.52 -0.38
CA GLY A 82 -17.46 9.35 1.07
C GLY A 82 -16.38 8.39 1.61
N LEU A 83 -15.26 8.26 0.90
CA LEU A 83 -14.14 7.40 1.28
C LEU A 83 -13.07 8.20 2.01
N ALA A 84 -12.34 7.55 2.92
CA ALA A 84 -11.23 8.19 3.62
C ALA A 84 -10.07 8.57 2.69
N ARG A 85 -9.87 7.82 1.61
CA ARG A 85 -8.88 8.10 0.55
C ARG A 85 -9.16 7.29 -0.70
N VAL A 86 -8.68 7.79 -1.83
CA VAL A 86 -8.52 7.04 -3.07
C VAL A 86 -7.02 6.95 -3.36
N THR A 87 -6.49 5.75 -3.52
CA THR A 87 -5.05 5.52 -3.73
C THR A 87 -4.66 5.59 -5.20
N GLY A 88 -3.37 5.89 -5.47
CA GLY A 88 -2.83 5.84 -6.85
C GLY A 88 -3.00 4.47 -7.49
N GLN A 89 -2.90 3.41 -6.69
CA GLN A 89 -3.07 2.04 -7.17
C GLN A 89 -4.50 1.80 -7.66
N GLU A 90 -5.54 2.20 -6.90
CA GLU A 90 -6.93 2.03 -7.32
C GLU A 90 -7.22 2.77 -8.63
N VAL A 91 -6.68 3.99 -8.77
CA VAL A 91 -6.83 4.78 -9.99
C VAL A 91 -6.17 4.09 -11.17
N LEU A 92 -4.90 3.66 -11.03
CA LEU A 92 -4.17 3.02 -12.13
C LEU A 92 -4.80 1.68 -12.51
N THR A 93 -5.25 0.89 -11.54
CA THR A 93 -5.98 -0.37 -11.81
C THR A 93 -7.26 -0.09 -12.58
N ALA A 94 -8.11 0.84 -12.13
CA ALA A 94 -9.35 1.17 -12.81
C ALA A 94 -9.12 1.71 -14.24
N LEU A 95 -8.09 2.53 -14.44
CA LEU A 95 -7.72 3.04 -15.76
C LEU A 95 -7.27 1.92 -16.71
N VAL A 96 -6.47 0.96 -16.24
CA VAL A 96 -6.04 -0.19 -17.03
C VAL A 96 -7.23 -1.09 -17.35
N ASP A 97 -8.07 -1.40 -16.37
CA ASP A 97 -9.25 -2.24 -16.57
C ASP A 97 -10.18 -1.62 -17.60
N ARG A 98 -10.42 -0.30 -17.52
CA ARG A 98 -11.23 0.41 -18.51
C ARG A 98 -10.58 0.44 -19.90
N LEU A 99 -9.28 0.70 -19.99
CA LEU A 99 -8.54 0.69 -21.26
C LEU A 99 -8.65 -0.68 -21.97
N LEU A 100 -8.66 -1.78 -21.21
CA LEU A 100 -8.73 -3.12 -21.77
C LEU A 100 -10.16 -3.59 -22.09
N ALA A 101 -11.18 -2.94 -21.51
CA ALA A 101 -12.58 -3.30 -21.70
C ALA A 101 -13.32 -2.41 -22.72
N ASP A 102 -12.86 -1.19 -22.95
CA ASP A 102 -13.53 -0.17 -23.77
C ASP A 102 -12.69 0.15 -25.02
N SER A 103 -13.13 -0.31 -26.19
CA SER A 103 -12.42 -0.14 -27.46
C SER A 103 -12.32 1.31 -27.91
N ASP A 104 -13.35 2.12 -27.66
CA ASP A 104 -13.36 3.53 -28.04
C ASP A 104 -12.34 4.31 -27.20
N LEU A 105 -12.24 3.99 -25.91
CA LEU A 105 -11.20 4.56 -25.05
C LEU A 105 -9.80 4.14 -25.52
N ALA A 106 -9.62 2.87 -25.90
CA ALA A 106 -8.34 2.39 -26.40
C ALA A 106 -7.90 3.12 -27.67
N GLU A 107 -8.81 3.33 -28.63
CA GLU A 107 -8.53 4.10 -29.84
C GLU A 107 -8.19 5.57 -29.55
N GLN A 108 -8.92 6.21 -28.63
CA GLN A 108 -8.60 7.57 -28.18
C GLN A 108 -7.18 7.65 -27.60
N ILE A 109 -6.80 6.69 -26.75
CA ILE A 109 -5.45 6.65 -26.16
C ILE A 109 -4.39 6.42 -27.24
N VAL A 110 -4.64 5.56 -28.23
CA VAL A 110 -3.74 5.37 -29.38
C VAL A 110 -3.53 6.68 -30.12
N HIS A 111 -4.60 7.44 -30.38
CA HIS A 111 -4.51 8.74 -31.05
C HIS A 111 -3.66 9.74 -30.26
N VAL A 112 -3.87 9.85 -28.94
CA VAL A 112 -3.07 10.71 -28.05
C VAL A 112 -1.59 10.32 -28.08
N ILE A 113 -1.28 9.03 -28.01
CA ILE A 113 0.11 8.54 -28.07
C ILE A 113 0.73 8.86 -29.43
N ALA A 114 0.01 8.66 -30.53
CA ALA A 114 0.49 8.96 -31.88
C ALA A 114 0.81 10.45 -32.04
N ALA A 115 -0.03 11.34 -31.50
CA ALA A 115 0.19 12.79 -31.54
C ALA A 115 1.40 13.27 -30.73
N GLN A 116 1.85 12.48 -29.75
CA GLN A 116 3.01 12.81 -28.91
C GLN A 116 4.33 12.26 -29.45
N ARG A 117 4.27 11.37 -30.45
CA ARG A 117 5.47 10.84 -31.10
C ARG A 117 5.87 11.75 -32.25
N PRO A 118 7.16 12.14 -32.34
CA PRO A 118 7.69 12.93 -33.45
C PRO A 118 7.72 12.14 -34.76
#